data_AF-A0A537ZEE8-F1
#
_entry.id   AF-A0A537ZEE8-F1
#
_cell.length_a   1.000
_cell.length_b   1.000
_cell.length_c   1.000
_cell.angle_alpha   90.00
_cell.angle_beta   90.00
_cell.angle_gamma   90.00
#
_symmetry.space_group_name_H-M   'P 1'
#
loop_
_entity.id
_entity.type
_entity.pdbx_description
1 polymer ?
#
loop_
_entity_poly.entity_id
_entity_poly.type
_entity_poly.pdbx_seq_one_letter_code
_entity_poly.pdbx_strand_id
1 'polypeptide(L)' 'MNLAKVKQIAATYPQLSDQEKLRVAEQVDAALARLEAKPKSLGWKLRAKVGDRKKWYRDVGELAPQMQGL' A
#
# COMPACT_ATOMS: atom_id res chain seq x y z
N MET A 1 0.18 5.13 -3.26
CA MET A 1 0.80 3.92 -3.85
C MET A 1 0.29 2.63 -3.21
N ASN A 2 0.47 2.39 -1.91
CA ASN A 2 0.10 1.10 -1.31
C ASN A 2 -1.40 0.91 -1.08
N LEU A 3 -2.11 1.92 -0.55
CA LEU A 3 -3.56 1.82 -0.35
C LEU A 3 -4.33 1.64 -1.66
N ALA A 4 -3.92 2.35 -2.72
CA ALA A 4 -4.47 2.15 -4.06
C ALA A 4 -4.23 0.71 -4.56
N LYS A 5 -3.03 0.16 -4.33
CA LYS A 5 -2.68 -1.23 -4.67
C LYS A 5 -3.51 -2.25 -3.88
N VAL A 6 -3.79 -1.98 -2.59
CA VAL A 6 -4.70 -2.81 -1.77
C VAL A 6 -6.09 -2.85 -2.40
N LYS A 7 -6.66 -1.70 -2.78
CA LYS A 7 -7.96 -1.63 -3.45
C LYS A 7 -7.98 -2.40 -4.78
N GLN A 8 -6.92 -2.26 -5.59
CA GLN A 8 -6.79 -2.97 -6.87
C GLN A 8 -6.72 -4.49 -6.69
N ILE A 9 -5.88 -4.97 -5.78
CA ILE A 9 -5.70 -6.41 -5.55
C ILE A 9 -6.97 -7.01 -4.93
N ALA A 10 -7.57 -6.33 -3.95
CA ALA A 10 -8.80 -6.80 -3.32
C ALA A 10 -9.92 -7.02 -4.34
N ALA A 11 -10.08 -6.11 -5.30
CA ALA A 11 -11.10 -6.21 -6.35
C ALA A 11 -11.02 -7.51 -7.17
N THR A 12 -9.82 -8.07 -7.34
CA THR A 12 -9.58 -9.30 -8.11
C THR A 12 -9.27 -10.51 -7.23
N TYR A 13 -9.36 -10.39 -5.90
CA TYR A 13 -8.95 -11.47 -5.00
C TYR A 13 -10.08 -12.51 -4.88
N PRO A 14 -9.86 -13.75 -5.37
CA PRO A 14 -10.94 -14.73 -5.50
C PRO A 14 -11.45 -15.25 -4.14
N GLN A 15 -10.64 -15.13 -3.08
CA GLN A 15 -11.02 -15.53 -1.73
C GLN A 15 -11.92 -14.51 -1.02
N LEU A 16 -12.13 -13.31 -1.60
CA LEU A 16 -13.04 -12.30 -1.05
C LEU A 16 -14.41 -12.39 -1.71
N SER A 17 -15.46 -12.35 -0.89
CA SER A 17 -16.81 -12.08 -1.35
C SER A 17 -16.95 -10.65 -1.90
N ASP A 18 -18.00 -10.40 -2.67
CA ASP A 18 -18.22 -9.06 -3.23
C ASP A 18 -18.48 -8.00 -2.15
N GLN A 19 -19.09 -8.39 -1.03
CA GLN A 19 -19.26 -7.51 0.13
C GLN A 19 -17.92 -7.15 0.77
N GLU A 20 -16.99 -8.11 0.87
CA GLU A 20 -15.65 -7.84 1.41
C GLU A 20 -14.83 -6.96 0.46
N LYS A 21 -14.92 -7.19 -0.84
CA LYS A 21 -14.29 -6.32 -1.86
C LYS A 21 -14.78 -4.88 -1.73
N LEU A 22 -16.10 -4.69 -1.62
CA LEU A 22 -16.70 -3.37 -1.43
C LEU A 22 -16.22 -2.72 -0.13
N ARG A 23 -16.22 -3.48 0.97
CA ARG A 23 -15.78 -2.99 2.27
C ARG A 23 -14.32 -2.51 2.24
N VAL A 24 -13.43 -3.26 1.61
CA VAL A 24 -12.02 -2.86 1.46
C VAL A 24 -11.91 -1.58 0.63
N ALA A 25 -12.66 -1.48 -0.47
CA ALA A 25 -12.68 -0.28 -1.31
C ALA A 25 -13.11 0.98 -0.53
N GLU A 26 -14.21 0.89 0.22
CA GLU A 26 -14.73 1.98 1.05
C GLU A 26 -13.75 2.40 2.15
N GLN A 27 -13.14 1.43 2.84
CA GLN A 27 -12.15 1.70 3.88
C GLN A 27 -10.90 2.38 3.34
N VAL A 28 -10.42 1.95 2.16
CA VAL A 28 -9.29 2.59 1.47
C VAL A 28 -9.63 4.04 1.10
N ASP A 29 -10.80 4.27 0.52
CA ASP A 29 -11.22 5.60 0.09
C ASP A 29 -11.38 6.54 1.30
N ALA A 30 -12.00 6.06 2.39
CA ALA A 30 -12.13 6.81 3.63
C ALA A 30 -10.76 7.15 4.26
N ALA A 31 -9.81 6.22 4.24
CA ALA A 31 -8.46 6.47 4.76
C ALA A 31 -7.72 7.52 3.92
N LEU A 32 -7.78 7.42 2.59
CA LEU A 32 -7.17 8.39 1.69
C LEU A 32 -7.78 9.79 1.88
N ALA A 33 -9.10 9.91 1.95
CA ALA A 33 -9.79 11.17 2.19
C ALA A 33 -9.33 11.84 3.50
N ARG A 34 -9.21 11.06 4.58
CA ARG A 34 -8.72 11.57 5.88
C ARG A 34 -7.28 12.05 5.81
N LEU A 35 -6.41 11.34 5.09
CA LEU A 35 -5.01 11.74 4.90
C LEU A 35 -4.90 13.03 4.08
N GLU A 36 -5.70 13.18 3.02
CA GLU A 36 -5.71 14.37 2.16
C GLU A 36 -6.29 15.61 2.84
N ALA A 37 -7.28 15.44 3.72
CA ALA A 37 -7.87 16.54 4.47
C ALA A 37 -6.91 17.19 5.49
N LYS A 38 -5.81 16.52 5.87
CA LYS A 38 -4.85 17.08 6.85
C LYS A 38 -3.89 18.07 6.18
N PRO A 39 -3.66 19.26 6.77
CA PRO A 39 -2.70 20.21 6.24
C PRO A 39 -1.28 19.62 6.33
N LYS A 40 -0.66 19.39 5.18
CA LYS A 40 0.68 18.82 5.07
C LYS A 40 1.70 19.92 4.80
N SER A 41 2.80 19.93 5.56
CA SER A 41 3.88 20.88 5.32
C SER A 41 4.47 20.73 3.92
N LEU A 42 5.04 21.80 3.38
CA LEU A 42 5.65 21.77 2.04
C LEU A 42 6.77 20.71 1.96
N GLY A 43 7.59 20.61 3.02
CA GLY A 43 8.64 19.59 3.12
C GLY A 43 8.10 18.16 3.10
N TRP A 44 6.94 17.91 3.74
CA TRP A 44 6.28 16.61 3.65
C TRP A 44 5.85 16.30 2.21
N LYS A 45 5.24 17.26 1.50
CA LYS A 45 4.76 17.06 0.12
C LYS A 45 5.91 16.78 -0.85
N LEU A 46 7.04 17.48 -0.68
CA LEU A 46 8.26 17.23 -1.46
C LEU A 46 8.81 15.83 -1.21
N ARG A 47 8.92 15.41 0.07
CA ARG A 47 9.38 14.05 0.40
C ARG A 47 8.43 12.98 -0.13
N ALA A 48 7.11 13.20 -0.11
CA ALA A 48 6.14 12.26 -0.66
C ALA A 48 6.37 12.00 -2.17
N LYS A 49 6.76 13.01 -2.95
CA LYS A 49 7.11 12.85 -4.38
C LYS A 49 8.40 12.06 -4.64
N VAL A 50 9.30 12.00 -3.65
CA VAL A 50 10.60 11.31 -3.73
C VAL A 50 10.52 9.91 -3.13
N GLY A 51 9.73 9.74 -2.06
CA GLY A 51 9.64 8.52 -1.26
C GLY A 51 9.29 7.29 -2.09
N ASP A 52 8.41 7.45 -3.08
CA ASP A 52 8.00 6.38 -4.00
C ASP A 52 9.15 5.79 -4.81
N ARG A 53 10.23 6.56 -5.04
CA ARG A 53 11.42 6.13 -5.79
C ARG A 53 12.50 5.51 -4.91
N LYS A 54 12.38 5.62 -3.59
CA LYS A 54 13.39 5.14 -2.64
C LYS A 54 12.78 4.08 -1.73
N LYS A 55 13.05 2.80 -2.06
CA LYS A 55 12.67 1.66 -1.21
C LYS A 55 13.32 1.84 0.17
N TRP A 56 12.48 1.96 1.20
CA TRP A 56 12.91 2.14 2.59
C TRP A 56 12.78 0.84 3.41
N TYR A 57 12.10 -0.16 2.86
CA TYR A 57 11.94 -1.50 3.43
C TYR A 57 12.90 -2.48 2.76
N ARG A 58 13.24 -3.57 3.44
CA ARG A 58 13.92 -4.72 2.80
C ARG A 58 12.87 -5.72 2.36
N ASP A 59 13.08 -6.37 1.22
CA ASP A 59 12.17 -7.45 0.84
C ASP A 59 12.39 -8.65 1.77
N VAL A 60 11.32 -9.35 2.12
CA VAL A 60 11.40 -10.52 3.02
C VAL A 60 12.35 -11.58 2.46
N GLY A 61 12.43 -11.73 1.13
CA GLY A 61 13.39 -12.61 0.46
C GLY A 61 14.86 -12.21 0.61
N GLU A 62 15.17 -10.94 0.89
CA GLU A 62 16.54 -10.47 1.17
C GLU A 62 17.03 -10.89 2.57
N LEU A 63 16.12 -11.31 3.45
CA LEU A 63 16.42 -11.73 4.83
C LEU A 63 16.45 -13.25 4.99
N ALA A 64 15.97 -14.01 4.01
CA ALA A 64 16.04 -15.47 4.03
C ALA A 64 17.48 -15.91 3.74
N PRO A 65 18.08 -16.81 4.56
CA PRO A 65 19.29 -17.51 4.16
C PRO A 65 19.06 -18.15 2.80
N GLN A 66 20.03 -18.03 1.89
CA GLN A 66 19.98 -18.74 0.62
C GLN A 66 19.92 -20.23 0.96
N MET A 67 18.75 -20.85 0.84
CA MET A 67 18.61 -22.30 0.92
C MET A 67 19.29 -22.84 -0.34
N GLN A 68 20.62 -22.98 -0.27
CA GLN A 68 21.41 -23.71 -1.23
C GLN A 68 20.94 -25.17 -1.20
N GLY A 69 20.39 -25.59 -2.33
CA GLY A 69 20.20 -26.96 -2.81
C GLY A 69 20.10 -28.09 -1.79
N LEU A 70 18.95 -28.75 -1.81
CA LEU A 70 18.90 -30.22 -1.83
C LEU A 70 18.35 -30.65 -3.19
#